data_AF-A0A3D5E6D1-F1
#
_entry.id   AF-A0A3D5E6D1-F1
#
_cell.length_a   1.000
_cell.length_b   1.000
_cell.length_c   1.000
_cell.angle_alpha   90.00
_cell.angle_beta   90.00
_cell.angle_gamma   90.00
#
_symmetry.space_group_name_H-M   'P 1'
#
loop_
_entity.id
_entity.type
_entity.pdbx_description
1 polymer ?
#
loop_
_entity_poly.entity_id
_entity_poly.type
_entity_poly.pdbx_seq_one_letter_code
_entity_poly.pdbx_strand_id
1 'polypeptide(L)'
;YFATIILVIWSTSFLVSRDLISNLLIHRNLMVTGGESPHSDAIYSLANHLDKLESKHVVSLDWGFAPQIQYLTNNRIKPIEIYGFTTNPENDFHNRIDSFYPHTNTIYIMHTKDKTFIDRYEHFNEYVAKIGYQTKKKNSILQTNGTPIFELFTIEKR
;
A
#
# COMPACT_ATOMS: atom_id res chain seq x y z
N TYR A 1 40.27 -22.58 -27.38
CA TYR A 1 40.63 -22.11 -26.03
C TYR A 1 40.67 -20.59 -25.94
N PHE A 2 41.52 -19.89 -26.71
CA PHE A 2 41.65 -18.42 -26.61
C PHE A 2 40.35 -17.64 -26.93
N ALA A 3 39.68 -17.96 -28.05
CA ALA A 3 38.40 -17.35 -28.41
C ALA A 3 37.29 -17.60 -27.38
N THR A 4 37.29 -18.78 -26.76
CA THR A 4 36.34 -19.17 -25.71
C THR A 4 36.54 -18.33 -24.45
N ILE A 5 37.79 -18.09 -24.04
CA ILE A 5 38.13 -17.24 -22.90
C ILE A 5 37.69 -15.79 -23.15
N ILE A 6 37.93 -15.27 -24.35
CA ILE A 6 37.48 -13.92 -24.74
C ILE A 6 35.96 -13.81 -24.63
N LEU A 7 35.21 -14.74 -25.21
CA LEU A 7 33.75 -14.73 -25.15
C LEU A 7 33.23 -14.76 -23.70
N VAL A 8 33.82 -15.58 -22.83
CA VAL A 8 33.47 -15.62 -21.41
C VAL A 8 33.72 -14.27 -20.77
N ILE A 9 34.92 -13.69 -20.91
CA ILE A 9 35.27 -12.38 -20.34
C ILE A 9 34.31 -11.29 -20.82
N TRP A 10 33.98 -11.27 -22.11
CA TRP A 10 33.05 -10.29 -22.67
C TRP A 10 31.64 -10.47 -22.10
N SER A 11 31.15 -11.71 -22.04
CA SER A 11 29.82 -12.00 -21.48
C SER A 11 29.73 -11.63 -19.99
N THR A 12 30.75 -11.97 -19.19
CA THR A 12 30.78 -11.63 -17.77
C THR A 12 30.92 -10.13 -17.56
N SER A 13 31.77 -9.46 -18.34
CA SER A 13 31.93 -8.00 -18.25
C SER A 13 30.64 -7.27 -18.63
N PHE A 14 29.94 -7.76 -19.65
CA PHE A 14 28.64 -7.21 -20.05
C PHE A 14 27.59 -7.39 -18.94
N LEU A 15 27.47 -8.59 -18.35
CA LEU A 15 26.53 -8.84 -17.25
C LEU A 15 26.85 -7.99 -16.02
N VAL A 16 28.11 -7.93 -15.59
CA VAL A 16 28.55 -7.12 -14.45
C VAL A 16 28.29 -5.63 -14.70
N SER A 17 28.56 -5.13 -15.91
CA SER A 17 28.30 -3.73 -16.23
C SER A 17 26.81 -3.40 -16.20
N ARG A 18 25.96 -4.30 -16.72
CA ARG A 18 24.49 -4.13 -16.72
C ARG A 18 23.92 -4.18 -15.32
N ASP A 19 24.43 -5.06 -14.46
CA ASP A 19 24.05 -5.15 -13.06
C ASP A 19 24.44 -3.88 -12.30
N LEU A 20 25.67 -3.41 -12.47
CA LEU A 20 26.15 -2.17 -11.85
C LEU A 20 25.30 -0.96 -12.27
N ILE A 21 24.98 -0.83 -13.56
CA ILE A 21 24.10 0.25 -14.06
C ILE A 21 22.72 0.16 -13.42
N SER A 22 22.13 -1.04 -13.36
CA SER A 22 20.81 -1.26 -12.74
C SER A 22 20.82 -0.88 -11.27
N ASN A 23 21.84 -1.30 -10.52
CA ASN A 23 22.00 -0.96 -9.10
C ASN A 23 22.11 0.56 -8.89
N LEU A 24 22.91 1.25 -9.71
CA LEU A 24 23.03 2.71 -9.63
C LEU A 24 21.71 3.42 -9.95
N LEU A 25 20.97 2.95 -10.94
CA LEU A 25 19.66 3.51 -11.29
C LEU A 25 18.63 3.29 -10.18
N ILE A 26 18.59 2.09 -9.58
CA ILE A 26 17.69 1.77 -8.47
C ILE A 26 18.03 2.63 -7.24
N HIS A 27 19.30 2.74 -6.87
CA HIS A 27 19.72 3.60 -5.76
C HIS A 27 19.38 5.07 -6.00
N ARG A 28 19.59 5.57 -7.23
CA ARG A 28 19.19 6.93 -7.60
C ARG A 28 17.67 7.12 -7.49
N ASN A 29 16.88 6.19 -8.01
CA ASN A 29 15.43 6.27 -7.93
C ASN A 29 14.96 6.24 -6.48
N LEU A 30 15.50 5.33 -5.65
CA LEU A 30 15.23 5.29 -4.20
C LEU A 30 15.51 6.62 -3.51
N MET A 31 16.62 7.29 -3.83
CA MET A 31 16.94 8.61 -3.26
C MET A 31 15.96 9.71 -3.67
N VAL A 32 15.33 9.59 -4.85
CA VAL A 32 14.41 10.60 -5.37
C VAL A 32 12.97 10.32 -4.94
N THR A 33 12.51 9.08 -5.09
CA THR A 33 11.10 8.70 -4.88
C THR A 33 10.83 8.21 -3.46
N GLY A 34 11.86 7.70 -2.76
CA GLY A 34 11.69 7.02 -1.48
C GLY A 34 11.31 5.54 -1.58
N GLY A 35 11.20 5.00 -2.80
CA GLY A 35 10.76 3.64 -3.07
C GLY A 35 9.83 3.56 -4.28
N GLU A 36 9.24 2.38 -4.50
CA GLU A 36 8.39 2.12 -5.66
C GLU A 36 7.08 1.45 -5.24
N SER A 37 5.98 2.00 -5.76
CA SER A 37 4.61 1.46 -5.64
C SER A 37 4.20 1.15 -4.17
N PRO A 38 3.81 -0.07 -3.72
CA PRO A 38 3.38 -0.30 -2.33
C PRO A 38 4.57 -0.37 -1.34
N HIS A 39 5.79 -0.37 -1.84
CA HIS A 39 7.03 -0.38 -1.05
C HIS A 39 7.73 0.98 -1.17
N SER A 40 7.04 1.99 -0.68
CA SER A 40 7.46 3.39 -0.66
C SER A 40 7.68 3.86 0.78
N ASP A 41 8.57 4.85 0.96
CA ASP A 41 8.81 5.51 2.26
C ASP A 41 7.57 6.20 2.85
N ALA A 42 6.52 6.40 2.06
CA ALA A 42 5.21 6.84 2.52
C ALA A 42 4.67 5.98 3.69
N ILE A 43 5.09 4.72 3.82
CA ILE A 43 4.68 3.84 4.91
C ILE A 43 5.09 4.36 6.29
N TYR A 44 6.24 5.03 6.40
CA TYR A 44 6.69 5.64 7.66
C TYR A 44 5.79 6.81 8.06
N SER A 45 5.42 7.65 7.08
CA SER A 45 4.48 8.75 7.27
C SER A 45 3.09 8.25 7.65
N LEU A 46 2.62 7.17 7.01
CA LEU A 46 1.35 6.53 7.33
C LEU A 46 1.35 5.99 8.76
N ALA A 47 2.35 5.18 9.12
CA ALA A 47 2.47 4.61 10.46
C ALA A 47 2.51 5.70 11.54
N ASN A 48 3.34 6.73 11.35
CA ASN A 48 3.42 7.87 12.28
C ASN A 48 2.11 8.65 12.37
N HIS A 49 1.39 8.84 11.25
CA HIS A 49 0.11 9.53 11.24
C HIS A 49 -0.94 8.75 12.06
N LEU A 50 -1.05 7.44 11.85
CA LEU A 50 -1.99 6.59 12.59
C LEU A 50 -1.66 6.50 14.09
N ASP A 51 -0.37 6.41 14.42
CA ASP A 51 0.11 6.36 15.81
C ASP A 51 -0.21 7.66 16.55
N LYS A 52 0.00 8.83 15.91
CA LYS A 52 -0.37 10.14 16.46
C LYS A 52 -1.87 10.32 16.66
N LEU A 53 -2.69 9.72 15.80
CA LEU A 53 -4.15 9.73 15.95
C LEU A 53 -4.63 8.76 17.03
N GLU A 54 -3.73 7.96 17.63
CA GLU A 54 -4.06 6.87 18.57
C GLU A 54 -5.19 5.96 18.03
N SER A 55 -5.18 5.72 16.72
CA SER A 55 -6.29 5.06 16.03
C SER A 55 -6.35 3.58 16.37
N LYS A 56 -7.36 3.20 17.15
CA LYS A 56 -7.58 1.79 17.57
C LYS A 56 -8.35 0.95 16.56
N HIS A 57 -9.04 1.59 15.62
CA HIS A 57 -9.88 0.95 14.60
C HIS A 57 -9.36 1.32 13.21
N VAL A 58 -8.47 0.50 12.69
CA VAL A 58 -7.85 0.70 11.37
C VAL A 58 -8.13 -0.52 10.52
N VAL A 59 -8.60 -0.31 9.30
CA VAL A 59 -8.93 -1.36 8.34
C VAL A 59 -8.16 -1.10 7.05
N SER A 60 -7.38 -2.09 6.62
CA SER A 60 -6.68 -2.07 5.33
C SER A 60 -7.55 -2.75 4.28
N LEU A 61 -7.99 -1.98 3.29
CA LEU A 61 -8.83 -2.42 2.18
C LEU A 61 -8.02 -2.97 0.99
N ASP A 62 -6.70 -2.78 1.02
CA ASP A 62 -5.76 -3.29 0.03
C ASP A 62 -4.60 -4.02 0.72
N TRP A 63 -3.86 -4.81 -0.05
CA TRP A 63 -2.82 -5.71 0.44
C TRP A 63 -1.48 -5.00 0.66
N GLY A 64 -0.67 -5.53 1.59
CA GLY A 64 0.78 -5.36 1.54
C GLY A 64 1.38 -4.35 2.53
N PHE A 65 0.57 -3.64 3.33
CA PHE A 65 1.08 -2.62 4.25
C PHE A 65 0.66 -2.80 5.72
N ALA A 66 -0.32 -3.65 6.04
CA ALA A 66 -0.75 -3.87 7.43
C ALA A 66 0.39 -4.41 8.34
N PRO A 67 1.20 -5.42 7.92
CA PRO A 67 2.33 -5.90 8.73
C PRO A 67 3.39 -4.81 8.94
N GLN A 68 3.61 -3.94 7.95
CA GLN A 68 4.58 -2.86 8.04
C GLN A 68 4.16 -1.82 9.09
N ILE A 69 2.87 -1.43 9.13
CA ILE A 69 2.33 -0.53 10.15
C ILE A 69 2.48 -1.14 11.55
N GLN A 70 2.16 -2.43 11.70
CA GLN A 70 2.31 -3.12 12.99
C GLN A 70 3.76 -3.10 13.48
N TYR A 71 4.70 -3.39 12.58
CA TYR A 71 6.12 -3.34 12.89
C TYR A 71 6.58 -1.93 13.30
N LEU A 72 6.28 -0.92 12.48
CA LEU A 72 6.73 0.46 12.70
C LEU A 72 6.10 1.13 13.93
N THR A 73 4.92 0.69 14.34
CA THR A 73 4.23 1.21 15.52
C THR A 73 4.44 0.34 16.77
N ASN A 74 5.36 -0.64 16.73
CA ASN A 74 5.55 -1.62 17.81
C ASN A 74 4.21 -2.21 18.30
N ASN A 75 3.36 -2.64 17.37
CA ASN A 75 2.03 -3.21 17.63
C ASN A 75 1.01 -2.28 18.31
N ARG A 76 1.28 -0.97 18.44
CA ARG A 76 0.28 0.00 18.94
C ARG A 76 -0.88 0.17 17.97
N ILE A 77 -0.60 0.15 16.66
CA ILE A 77 -1.60 0.18 15.60
C ILE A 77 -1.62 -1.19 14.93
N LYS A 78 -2.81 -1.82 14.91
CA LYS A 78 -3.02 -3.14 14.32
C LYS A 78 -4.11 -3.08 13.25
N PRO A 79 -3.78 -2.68 12.01
CA PRO A 79 -4.74 -2.68 10.93
C PRO A 79 -5.24 -4.09 10.69
N ILE A 80 -6.55 -4.21 10.54
CA ILE A 80 -7.20 -5.43 10.10
C ILE A 80 -7.17 -5.42 8.58
N GLU A 81 -6.43 -6.36 8.00
CA GLU A 81 -6.38 -6.52 6.55
C GLU A 81 -7.58 -7.35 6.09
N ILE A 82 -8.50 -6.71 5.36
CA ILE A 82 -9.71 -7.36 4.84
C ILE A 82 -9.66 -7.59 3.33
N TYR A 83 -8.46 -7.41 2.77
CA TYR A 83 -8.12 -7.79 1.42
C TYR A 83 -8.50 -9.26 1.14
N GLY A 84 -8.86 -9.55 -0.11
CA GLY A 84 -9.18 -10.89 -0.59
C GLY A 84 -8.73 -11.08 -2.03
N PHE A 85 -8.20 -12.28 -2.33
CA PHE A 85 -7.68 -12.67 -3.65
C PHE A 85 -8.77 -13.05 -4.66
N THR A 86 -10.05 -12.96 -4.29
CA THR A 86 -11.16 -13.36 -5.15
C THR A 86 -11.44 -12.30 -6.22
N THR A 87 -11.62 -12.75 -7.46
CA THR A 87 -11.99 -11.89 -8.59
C THR A 87 -13.47 -11.49 -8.56
N ASN A 88 -14.32 -12.22 -7.83
CA ASN A 88 -15.71 -11.86 -7.57
C ASN A 88 -15.89 -11.46 -6.08
N PRO A 89 -15.81 -10.17 -5.75
CA PRO A 89 -15.71 -9.70 -4.38
C PRO A 89 -17.03 -9.58 -3.64
N GLU A 90 -18.17 -9.45 -4.32
CA GLU A 90 -19.38 -8.87 -3.73
C GLU A 90 -19.84 -9.54 -2.42
N ASN A 91 -19.86 -10.87 -2.35
CA ASN A 91 -20.35 -11.54 -1.14
C ASN A 91 -19.26 -11.68 -0.08
N ASP A 92 -18.04 -12.06 -0.46
CA ASP A 92 -16.96 -12.33 0.49
C ASP A 92 -16.40 -11.04 1.10
N PHE A 93 -16.26 -9.98 0.29
CA PHE A 93 -15.75 -8.69 0.76
C PHE A 93 -16.75 -7.96 1.67
N HIS A 94 -18.04 -7.91 1.31
CA HIS A 94 -19.05 -7.29 2.16
C HIS A 94 -19.19 -8.02 3.50
N ASN A 95 -19.23 -9.36 3.48
CA ASN A 95 -19.28 -10.15 4.72
C ASN A 95 -18.05 -9.93 5.62
N ARG A 96 -16.86 -9.75 5.02
CA ARG A 96 -15.65 -9.39 5.77
C ARG A 96 -15.78 -8.01 6.39
N ILE A 97 -16.20 -6.99 5.64
CA ILE A 97 -16.40 -5.64 6.20
C ILE A 97 -17.44 -5.68 7.33
N ASP A 98 -18.55 -6.38 7.14
CA ASP A 98 -19.60 -6.54 8.16
C ASP A 98 -19.06 -7.13 9.46
N SER A 99 -18.11 -8.07 9.38
CA SER A 99 -17.48 -8.69 10.55
C SER A 99 -16.68 -7.72 11.40
N PHE A 100 -16.32 -6.54 10.87
CA PHE A 100 -15.57 -5.51 11.59
C PHE A 100 -16.43 -4.31 12.01
N TYR A 101 -17.76 -4.41 11.88
CA TYR A 101 -18.75 -3.40 12.24
C TYR A 101 -18.32 -1.98 11.87
N PRO A 102 -18.69 -1.47 10.68
CA PRO A 102 -18.24 -0.16 10.23
C PRO A 102 -18.61 0.95 11.22
N HIS A 103 -17.63 1.41 12.01
CA HIS A 103 -17.77 2.54 12.91
C HIS A 103 -17.37 3.84 12.21
N THR A 104 -18.03 4.95 12.54
CA THR A 104 -17.69 6.29 12.02
C THR A 104 -16.28 6.75 12.41
N ASN A 105 -15.69 6.14 13.45
CA ASN A 105 -14.31 6.37 13.88
C ASN A 105 -13.29 5.37 13.30
N THR A 106 -13.71 4.48 12.39
CA THR A 106 -12.80 3.55 11.71
C THR A 106 -12.07 4.28 10.59
N ILE A 107 -10.75 4.16 10.57
CA ILE A 107 -9.92 4.62 9.45
C ILE A 107 -9.76 3.46 8.46
N TYR A 108 -10.29 3.66 7.26
CA TYR A 108 -10.11 2.76 6.14
C TYR A 108 -8.94 3.25 5.28
N ILE A 109 -8.03 2.36 4.95
CA ILE A 109 -6.81 2.68 4.20
C ILE A 109 -6.76 1.86 2.93
N MET A 110 -6.42 2.50 1.82
CA MET A 110 -6.10 1.86 0.55
C MET A 110 -4.92 2.56 -0.11
N HIS A 111 -4.28 1.90 -1.06
CA HIS A 111 -3.40 2.60 -2.00
C HIS A 111 -4.22 3.49 -2.94
N THR A 112 -3.58 4.48 -3.55
CA THR A 112 -4.21 5.24 -4.64
C THR A 112 -4.54 4.32 -5.82
N LYS A 113 -5.49 4.76 -6.67
CA LYS A 113 -6.00 3.98 -7.81
C LYS A 113 -4.91 3.44 -8.75
N ASP A 114 -3.82 4.17 -8.94
CA ASP A 114 -2.70 3.77 -9.80
C ASP A 114 -1.66 2.87 -9.11
N LYS A 115 -1.76 2.71 -7.78
CA LYS A 115 -0.84 1.93 -6.94
C LYS A 115 -1.48 0.72 -6.27
N THR A 116 -2.80 0.61 -6.36
CA THR A 116 -3.53 -0.50 -5.75
C THR A 116 -3.20 -1.84 -6.40
N PHE A 117 -3.10 -2.87 -5.58
CA PHE A 117 -2.94 -4.23 -6.09
C PHE A 117 -4.27 -4.75 -6.63
N ILE A 118 -5.38 -4.48 -5.92
CA ILE A 118 -6.74 -4.71 -6.39
C ILE A 118 -7.63 -3.54 -5.94
N ASP A 119 -8.21 -2.84 -6.90
CA ASP A 119 -9.12 -1.72 -6.60
C ASP A 119 -10.41 -2.24 -5.93
N ARG A 120 -10.63 -1.82 -4.67
CA ARG A 120 -11.82 -2.12 -3.88
C ARG A 120 -12.63 -0.88 -3.54
N TYR A 121 -12.26 0.29 -4.07
CA TYR A 121 -12.89 1.55 -3.68
C TYR A 121 -14.37 1.60 -4.06
N GLU A 122 -14.72 1.16 -5.27
CA GLU A 122 -16.10 1.16 -5.76
C GLU A 122 -16.99 0.23 -4.92
N HIS A 123 -16.56 -1.02 -4.69
CA HIS A 123 -17.29 -1.96 -3.84
C HIS A 123 -17.40 -1.47 -2.39
N PHE A 124 -16.36 -0.84 -1.84
CA PHE A 124 -16.42 -0.25 -0.51
C PHE A 124 -17.46 0.88 -0.46
N ASN A 125 -17.51 1.76 -1.47
CA ASN A 125 -18.51 2.82 -1.55
C ASN A 125 -19.94 2.27 -1.69
N GLU A 126 -20.15 1.24 -2.51
CA GLU A 126 -21.43 0.56 -2.67
C GLU A 126 -21.92 -0.04 -1.35
N TYR A 127 -21.03 -0.72 -0.63
CA TYR A 127 -21.32 -1.25 0.69
C TYR A 127 -21.70 -0.14 1.68
N VAL A 128 -20.87 0.90 1.81
CA VAL A 128 -21.09 2.03 2.72
C VAL A 128 -22.41 2.75 2.41
N ALA A 129 -22.75 2.90 1.12
CA ALA A 129 -24.02 3.43 0.66
C ALA A 129 -25.21 2.56 1.09
N LYS A 130 -25.11 1.24 0.92
CA LYS A 130 -26.15 0.26 1.24
C LYS A 130 -26.51 0.28 2.73
N ILE A 131 -25.53 0.54 3.61
CA ILE A 131 -25.75 0.65 5.06
C ILE A 131 -26.15 2.07 5.52
N GLY A 132 -26.40 3.01 4.59
CA GLY A 132 -26.91 4.35 4.89
C GLY A 132 -25.86 5.41 5.22
N TYR A 133 -24.60 5.17 4.86
CA TYR A 133 -23.47 6.08 5.09
C TYR A 133 -22.89 6.60 3.77
N GLN A 134 -21.93 7.49 3.87
CA GLN A 134 -21.07 7.94 2.76
C GLN A 134 -19.61 7.91 3.17
N THR A 135 -18.73 7.64 2.21
CA THR A 135 -17.29 7.68 2.42
C THR A 135 -16.79 9.12 2.38
N LYS A 136 -15.82 9.41 3.24
CA LYS A 136 -15.18 10.73 3.34
C LYS A 136 -13.68 10.57 3.39
N LYS A 137 -13.01 11.07 2.36
CA LYS A 137 -11.55 11.16 2.34
C LYS A 137 -11.08 12.12 3.44
N LYS A 138 -10.22 11.61 4.32
CA LYS A 138 -9.63 12.37 5.43
C LYS A 138 -8.25 12.88 5.10
N ASN A 139 -7.45 12.04 4.43
CA ASN A 139 -6.07 12.38 4.14
C ASN A 139 -5.54 11.61 2.93
N SER A 140 -4.42 12.08 2.40
CA SER A 140 -3.59 11.38 1.43
C SER A 140 -2.16 11.39 1.94
N ILE A 141 -1.55 10.21 2.10
CA ILE A 141 -0.15 10.11 2.49
C ILE A 141 0.69 10.08 1.23
N LEU A 142 1.64 11.02 1.17
CA LEU A 142 2.56 11.21 0.07
C LEU A 142 3.89 10.53 0.37
N GLN A 143 4.57 10.08 -0.66
CA GLN A 143 5.98 9.71 -0.59
C GLN A 143 6.89 10.94 -0.75
N THR A 144 8.20 10.78 -0.58
CA THR A 144 9.18 11.89 -0.59
C THR A 144 9.05 12.82 -1.80
N ASN A 145 8.79 12.29 -3.00
CA ASN A 145 8.64 13.12 -4.20
C ASN A 145 7.25 13.78 -4.37
N GLY A 146 6.36 13.68 -3.38
CA GLY A 146 5.01 14.24 -3.41
C GLY A 146 3.95 13.38 -4.09
N THR A 147 4.32 12.21 -4.64
CA THR A 147 3.32 11.29 -5.22
C THR A 147 2.44 10.72 -4.10
N PRO A 148 1.11 10.76 -4.23
CA PRO A 148 0.23 10.12 -3.26
C PRO A 148 0.32 8.60 -3.38
N ILE A 149 0.48 7.91 -2.25
CA ILE A 149 0.58 6.46 -2.19
C ILE A 149 -0.60 5.85 -1.45
N PHE A 150 -1.00 6.43 -0.32
CA PHE A 150 -2.12 5.94 0.48
C PHE A 150 -3.22 6.99 0.60
N GLU A 151 -4.46 6.51 0.64
CA GLU A 151 -5.65 7.32 0.91
C GLU A 151 -6.36 6.80 2.16
N LEU A 152 -6.74 7.74 3.02
CA LEU A 152 -7.42 7.46 4.28
C LEU A 152 -8.86 7.95 4.19
N PHE A 153 -9.78 7.10 4.59
CA PHE A 153 -11.20 7.37 4.59
C PHE A 153 -11.82 7.08 5.95
N THR A 154 -12.89 7.79 6.25
CA THR A 154 -13.87 7.40 7.28
C THR A 154 -15.23 7.29 6.61
N ILE A 155 -16.20 6.77 7.33
CA ILE A 155 -17.60 6.83 6.93
C ILE A 155 -18.35 7.83 7.80
N GLU A 156 -19.33 8.52 7.23
CA GLU A 156 -20.24 9.40 7.95
C GLU A 156 -21.68 9.17 7.51
N LYS A 157 -22.63 9.48 8.38
CA LYS A 157 -24.05 9.33 8.06
C LYS A 157 -24.39 10.29 6.91
N ARG A 158 -25.18 9.81 5.95
CA ARG A 158 -25.74 10.66 4.89
C ARG A 158 -26.67 11.73 5.45
#